data_AF-A0A1Q3D0D4-F1
#
_entry.id   AF-A0A1Q3D0D4-F1
#
_cell.length_a   1.000
_cell.length_b   1.000
_cell.length_c   1.000
_cell.angle_alpha   90.00
_cell.angle_beta   90.00
_cell.angle_gamma   90.00
#
_symmetry.space_group_name_H-M   'P 1'
#
loop_
_entity.id
_entity.type
_entity.pdbx_description
1 polymer ?
#
loop_
_entity_poly.entity_id
_entity_poly.type
_entity_poly.pdbx_seq_one_letter_code
_entity_poly.pdbx_strand_id
1 'polypeptide(L)'
;GELPVKYLGVLLVSTKLGQKDCQALFELIMRRVKAWVANYLSFGGRLQLILATLVSIQVFRCRTFTLPVSVVKMCESILRNFLWFGVGDAKRAGKVAWAKFCHPKDEGGLGIKSLRTWNKAAIMQLVKITAASSWSWRNVLKLREGLARNLVYYIGDGSATCLWWDPWINSKDLITMYGAWVPFDADIPVHAKVSTVIVNKQWAWPLNSWELREIDTLIRQKSIEQGLDIIHWLSKGKTFSYKATWQVVHIHPKVAWADIVWFSDCIPKHSFCLWLTFHNAYRTTDKLRTYGVVAANHYMFGCGGLESIDHLFFACKFTAEI
;
A
#
# COMPACT_ATOMS: atom_id res chain seq x y z
N GLY A 1 -11.05 -34.10 3.39
CA GLY A 1 -11.95 -32.96 3.18
C GLY A 1 -11.72 -32.42 1.79
N GLU A 2 -12.78 -32.20 1.02
CA GLU A 2 -12.69 -31.71 -0.36
C GLU A 2 -12.77 -30.18 -0.38
N LEU A 3 -11.91 -29.54 -1.18
CA LEU A 3 -11.94 -28.10 -1.44
C LEU A 3 -12.79 -27.84 -2.71
N PRO A 4 -13.51 -26.71 -2.81
CA PRO A 4 -13.42 -25.52 -1.96
C PRO A 4 -14.36 -25.55 -0.74
N VAL A 5 -13.87 -25.07 0.42
CA VAL A 5 -14.66 -24.95 1.66
C VAL A 5 -14.73 -23.49 2.10
N LYS A 6 -15.91 -23.04 2.54
CA LYS A 6 -16.09 -21.71 3.12
C LYS A 6 -15.78 -21.75 4.62
N TYR A 7 -14.70 -21.09 5.04
CA TYR A 7 -14.29 -21.00 6.44
C TYR A 7 -14.22 -19.54 6.87
N LEU A 8 -14.88 -19.18 7.97
CA LEU A 8 -15.01 -17.80 8.47
C LEU A 8 -15.47 -16.79 7.40
N GLY A 9 -16.28 -17.22 6.43
CA GLY A 9 -16.76 -16.35 5.35
C GLY A 9 -15.75 -16.12 4.21
N VAL A 10 -14.64 -16.85 4.19
CA VAL A 10 -13.69 -16.87 3.07
C VAL A 10 -13.67 -18.23 2.38
N LEU A 11 -13.58 -18.24 1.06
CA LEU A 11 -13.46 -19.47 0.29
C LEU A 11 -12.00 -19.94 0.32
N LEU A 12 -11.77 -21.10 0.91
CA LEU A 12 -10.49 -21.79 0.85
C LEU A 12 -10.45 -22.59 -0.45
N VAL A 13 -9.50 -22.26 -1.32
CA VAL A 13 -9.31 -22.91 -2.62
C VAL A 13 -7.86 -23.41 -2.69
N SER A 14 -7.65 -24.58 -3.29
CA SER A 14 -6.32 -25.15 -3.52
C SER A 14 -5.55 -24.45 -4.64
N THR A 15 -6.25 -23.69 -5.48
CA THR A 15 -5.74 -23.01 -6.67
C THR A 15 -5.61 -21.49 -6.46
N LYS A 16 -5.04 -20.79 -7.45
CA LYS A 16 -4.95 -19.32 -7.43
C LYS A 16 -6.34 -18.72 -7.37
N LEU A 17 -6.56 -17.83 -6.40
CA LEU A 17 -7.83 -17.12 -6.21
C LEU A 17 -8.28 -16.48 -7.53
N GLY A 18 -9.43 -16.88 -8.04
CA GLY A 18 -10.05 -16.37 -9.24
C GLY A 18 -11.01 -15.22 -8.96
N GLN A 19 -11.54 -14.64 -10.05
CA GLN A 19 -12.61 -13.63 -9.94
C GLN A 19 -13.89 -14.22 -9.34
N LYS A 20 -14.24 -15.46 -9.72
CA LYS A 20 -15.43 -16.18 -9.23
C LYS A 20 -15.39 -16.37 -7.71
N ASP A 21 -14.21 -16.69 -7.16
CA ASP A 21 -14.01 -16.91 -5.72
C ASP A 21 -14.18 -15.62 -4.91
N CYS A 22 -13.99 -14.46 -5.57
CA CYS A 22 -14.14 -13.14 -4.95
C CYS A 22 -15.56 -12.57 -5.07
N GLN A 23 -16.54 -13.32 -5.58
CA GLN A 23 -17.90 -12.82 -5.80
C GLN A 23 -18.54 -12.26 -4.52
N ALA A 24 -18.36 -12.97 -3.40
CA ALA A 24 -18.85 -12.53 -2.10
C ALA A 24 -18.24 -11.21 -1.61
N LEU A 25 -17.06 -10.79 -2.13
CA LEU A 25 -16.48 -9.48 -1.82
C LEU A 25 -17.24 -8.38 -2.56
N PHE A 26 -17.52 -8.62 -3.83
CA PHE A 26 -18.26 -7.68 -4.66
C PHE A 26 -19.67 -7.47 -4.14
N GLU A 27 -20.38 -8.53 -3.78
CA GLU A 27 -21.72 -8.44 -3.20
C GLU A 27 -21.71 -7.62 -1.90
N LEU A 28 -20.70 -7.76 -1.06
CA LEU A 28 -20.57 -6.98 0.16
C LEU A 28 -20.38 -5.49 -0.12
N ILE A 29 -19.51 -5.13 -1.07
CA ILE A 29 -19.30 -3.74 -1.49
C ILE A 29 -20.58 -3.17 -2.09
N MET A 30 -21.19 -3.91 -3.03
CA MET A 30 -22.39 -3.50 -3.73
C MET A 30 -23.56 -3.31 -2.77
N ARG A 31 -23.73 -4.20 -1.79
CA ARG A 31 -24.77 -4.06 -0.76
C ARG A 31 -24.61 -2.78 0.06
N ARG A 32 -23.38 -2.38 0.37
CA ARG A 32 -23.11 -1.12 1.10
C ARG A 32 -23.30 0.11 0.22
N VAL A 33 -22.86 0.04 -1.03
CA VAL A 33 -23.00 1.13 -2.01
C VAL A 33 -24.46 1.36 -2.41
N LYS A 34 -25.25 0.29 -2.54
CA LYS A 34 -26.68 0.34 -2.91
C LYS A 34 -27.62 0.45 -1.71
N ALA A 35 -27.10 0.60 -0.48
CA ALA A 35 -27.95 0.79 0.69
C ALA A 35 -28.77 2.09 0.54
N TRP A 36 -30.00 2.11 1.03
CA TRP A 36 -30.93 3.23 0.80
C TRP A 36 -30.37 4.59 1.24
N VAL A 37 -29.64 4.64 2.37
CA VAL A 37 -28.97 5.83 2.89
C VAL A 37 -27.98 6.40 1.87
N ALA A 38 -27.33 5.54 1.09
CA ALA A 38 -26.30 5.92 0.14
C ALA A 38 -26.83 6.76 -1.04
N ASN A 39 -28.13 6.69 -1.33
CA ASN A 39 -28.77 7.43 -2.42
C ASN A 39 -28.83 8.94 -2.17
N TYR A 40 -28.83 9.37 -0.90
CA TYR A 40 -29.00 10.77 -0.50
C TYR A 40 -27.71 11.41 0.01
N LEU A 41 -26.57 10.72 -0.12
CA LEU A 41 -25.30 11.22 0.40
C LEU A 41 -24.69 12.27 -0.52
N SER A 42 -24.24 13.37 0.10
CA SER A 42 -23.33 14.33 -0.54
C SER A 42 -22.02 13.65 -0.95
N PHE A 43 -21.19 14.33 -1.76
CA PHE A 43 -19.86 13.80 -2.11
C PHE A 43 -19.03 13.44 -0.87
N GLY A 44 -19.02 14.31 0.15
CA GLY A 44 -18.32 14.04 1.42
C GLY A 44 -18.91 12.85 2.17
N GLY A 45 -20.24 12.72 2.21
CA GLY A 45 -20.89 11.55 2.80
C GLY A 45 -20.53 10.24 2.09
N ARG A 46 -20.49 10.26 0.76
CA ARG A 46 -20.08 9.09 -0.05
C ARG A 46 -18.62 8.74 0.18
N LEU A 47 -17.73 9.72 0.26
CA LEU A 47 -16.32 9.52 0.61
C LEU A 47 -16.18 8.83 1.96
N GLN A 48 -16.90 9.31 2.99
CA GLN A 48 -16.87 8.72 4.32
C GLN A 48 -17.37 7.27 4.33
N LEU A 49 -18.45 6.97 3.59
CA LEU A 49 -18.96 5.60 3.46
C LEU A 49 -17.96 4.67 2.75
N ILE A 50 -17.25 5.18 1.73
CA ILE A 50 -16.18 4.44 1.05
C ILE A 50 -15.05 4.14 2.01
N LEU A 51 -14.57 5.13 2.78
CA LEU A 51 -13.50 4.94 3.75
C LEU A 51 -13.89 3.86 4.78
N ALA A 52 -15.09 3.93 5.34
CA ALA A 52 -15.60 2.92 6.28
C ALA A 52 -15.71 1.52 5.64
N THR A 53 -16.17 1.46 4.38
CA THR A 53 -16.30 0.20 3.64
C THR A 53 -14.96 -0.43 3.33
N LEU A 54 -14.01 0.36 2.84
CA LEU A 54 -12.64 -0.07 2.56
C LEU A 54 -11.94 -0.57 3.81
N VAL A 55 -12.03 0.14 4.94
CA VAL A 55 -11.44 -0.29 6.20
C VAL A 55 -11.94 -1.69 6.59
N SER A 56 -13.24 -1.95 6.49
CA SER A 56 -13.80 -3.27 6.83
C SER A 56 -13.34 -4.41 5.90
N ILE A 57 -13.12 -4.11 4.61
CA ILE A 57 -12.64 -5.08 3.62
C ILE A 57 -11.14 -5.36 3.83
N GLN A 58 -10.39 -4.30 4.11
CA GLN A 58 -8.95 -4.30 4.31
C GLN A 58 -8.54 -5.12 5.54
N VAL A 59 -9.27 -5.02 6.65
CA VAL A 59 -8.97 -5.74 7.88
C VAL A 59 -9.12 -7.25 7.71
N PHE A 60 -10.15 -7.70 6.97
CA PHE A 60 -10.51 -9.12 6.96
C PHE A 60 -9.98 -9.90 5.74
N ARG A 61 -10.03 -9.33 4.52
CA ARG A 61 -9.74 -10.09 3.29
C ARG A 61 -8.35 -9.86 2.73
N CYS A 62 -7.83 -8.63 2.84
CA CYS A 62 -6.50 -8.29 2.32
C CYS A 62 -5.35 -8.90 3.15
N ARG A 63 -5.62 -9.33 4.38
CA ARG A 63 -4.63 -9.96 5.27
C ARG A 63 -4.38 -11.44 4.94
N THR A 64 -5.42 -12.12 4.47
CA THR A 64 -5.39 -13.58 4.30
C THR A 64 -5.01 -14.00 2.88
N PHE A 65 -5.32 -13.18 1.86
CA PHE A 65 -5.10 -13.53 0.46
C PHE A 65 -4.50 -12.38 -0.35
N THR A 66 -3.69 -12.72 -1.34
CA THR A 66 -3.35 -11.81 -2.43
C THR A 66 -4.55 -11.66 -3.35
N LEU A 67 -5.14 -10.47 -3.38
CA LEU A 67 -6.27 -10.19 -4.24
C LEU A 67 -5.80 -10.11 -5.70
N PRO A 68 -6.48 -10.81 -6.63
CA PRO A 68 -6.18 -10.69 -8.04
C PRO A 68 -6.34 -9.25 -8.53
N VAL A 69 -5.50 -8.84 -9.47
CA VAL A 69 -5.52 -7.50 -10.05
C VAL A 69 -6.88 -7.16 -10.67
N SER A 70 -7.53 -8.14 -11.32
CA SER A 70 -8.87 -7.99 -11.88
C SER A 70 -9.90 -7.64 -10.80
N VAL A 71 -9.83 -8.30 -9.64
CA VAL A 71 -10.72 -8.07 -8.51
C VAL A 71 -10.51 -6.68 -7.92
N VAL A 72 -9.26 -6.28 -7.72
CA VAL A 72 -8.93 -4.93 -7.24
C VAL A 72 -9.48 -3.86 -8.19
N LYS A 73 -9.24 -3.98 -9.49
CA LYS A 73 -9.74 -3.03 -10.50
C LYS A 73 -11.27 -2.94 -10.49
N MET A 74 -11.96 -4.07 -10.33
CA MET A 74 -13.41 -4.12 -10.29
C MET A 74 -13.95 -3.44 -9.02
N CYS A 75 -13.39 -3.71 -7.84
CA CYS A 75 -13.73 -3.02 -6.60
C CYS A 75 -13.50 -1.50 -6.71
N GLU A 76 -12.33 -1.08 -7.19
CA GLU A 76 -12.01 0.34 -7.38
C GLU A 76 -12.97 1.01 -8.38
N SER A 77 -13.40 0.31 -9.43
CA SER A 77 -14.38 0.83 -10.38
C SER A 77 -15.75 1.10 -9.72
N ILE A 78 -16.25 0.18 -8.90
CA ILE A 78 -17.53 0.33 -8.17
C ILE A 78 -17.45 1.54 -7.23
N LEU A 79 -16.39 1.63 -6.43
CA LEU A 79 -16.20 2.70 -5.46
C LEU A 79 -16.01 4.06 -6.15
N ARG A 80 -15.27 4.10 -7.26
CA ARG A 80 -15.11 5.31 -8.08
C ARG A 80 -16.43 5.78 -8.66
N ASN A 81 -17.23 4.88 -9.22
CA ASN A 81 -18.51 5.24 -9.81
C ASN A 81 -19.47 5.76 -8.73
N PHE A 82 -19.51 5.10 -7.58
CA PHE A 82 -20.29 5.54 -6.44
C PHE A 82 -19.87 6.93 -5.95
N LEU A 83 -18.57 7.16 -5.78
CA LEU A 83 -18.04 8.44 -5.31
C LEU A 83 -18.43 9.62 -6.21
N TRP A 84 -18.39 9.42 -7.52
CA TRP A 84 -18.69 10.49 -8.48
C TRP A 84 -20.18 10.64 -8.76
N PHE A 85 -20.87 9.55 -9.08
CA PHE A 85 -22.22 9.58 -9.67
C PHE A 85 -23.31 9.07 -8.73
N GLY A 86 -22.94 8.52 -7.58
CA GLY A 86 -23.88 7.97 -6.61
C GLY A 86 -24.34 6.59 -7.04
N VAL A 87 -25.55 6.23 -6.68
CA VAL A 87 -26.12 4.92 -6.99
C VAL A 87 -26.78 4.97 -8.36
N GLY A 88 -26.30 4.16 -9.30
CA GLY A 88 -26.84 4.06 -10.66
C GLY A 88 -25.81 3.51 -11.67
N ASP A 89 -26.29 2.97 -12.79
CA ASP A 89 -25.45 2.28 -13.78
C ASP A 89 -24.87 3.19 -14.88
N ALA A 90 -24.87 4.51 -14.64
CA ALA A 90 -24.34 5.46 -15.61
C ALA A 90 -22.81 5.32 -15.73
N LYS A 91 -22.34 4.75 -16.84
CA LYS A 91 -20.91 4.70 -17.21
C LYS A 91 -20.43 6.11 -17.57
N ARG A 92 -20.01 6.86 -16.56
CA ARG A 92 -19.42 8.20 -16.73
C ARG A 92 -17.98 8.19 -16.21
N ALA A 93 -17.10 8.92 -16.88
CA ALA A 93 -15.74 9.13 -16.39
C ALA A 93 -15.73 10.22 -15.31
N GLY A 94 -15.16 9.90 -14.15
CA GLY A 94 -14.93 10.86 -13.07
C GLY A 94 -13.99 11.98 -13.50
N LYS A 95 -14.03 13.13 -12.80
CA LYS A 95 -13.20 14.30 -13.15
C LYS A 95 -11.71 14.10 -12.85
N VAL A 96 -11.40 13.20 -11.92
CA VAL A 96 -10.03 12.92 -11.44
C VAL A 96 -9.80 11.41 -11.45
N ALA A 97 -8.57 10.99 -11.78
CA ALA A 97 -8.18 9.57 -11.78
C ALA A 97 -8.23 8.98 -10.36
N TRP A 98 -8.70 7.72 -10.23
CA TRP A 98 -8.81 7.04 -8.92
C TRP A 98 -7.49 6.99 -8.15
N ALA A 99 -6.35 6.82 -8.84
CA ALA A 99 -5.04 6.83 -8.22
C ALA A 99 -4.79 8.13 -7.43
N LYS A 100 -5.17 9.29 -7.97
CA LYS A 100 -5.02 10.59 -7.31
C LYS A 100 -5.80 10.69 -6.00
N PHE A 101 -6.97 10.05 -5.92
CA PHE A 101 -7.74 9.97 -4.67
C PHE A 101 -7.02 9.16 -3.60
N CYS A 102 -6.22 8.19 -4.03
CA CYS A 102 -5.63 7.21 -3.14
C CYS A 102 -4.41 7.72 -2.37
N HIS A 103 -3.95 8.94 -2.68
CA HIS A 103 -2.90 9.57 -1.91
C HIS A 103 -3.45 10.15 -0.60
N PRO A 104 -2.62 10.20 0.45
CA PRO A 104 -2.82 11.06 1.61
C PRO A 104 -3.13 12.51 1.24
N LYS A 105 -3.74 13.23 2.17
CA LYS A 105 -4.12 14.64 1.96
C LYS A 105 -2.91 15.55 1.77
N ASP A 106 -1.81 15.29 2.47
CA ASP A 106 -0.52 15.98 2.36
C ASP A 106 0.20 15.73 1.02
N GLU A 107 -0.17 14.68 0.31
CA GLU A 107 0.29 14.37 -1.05
C GLU A 107 -0.76 14.75 -2.12
N GLY A 108 -1.82 15.46 -1.72
CA GLY A 108 -2.83 15.97 -2.63
C GLY A 108 -3.94 14.98 -3.02
N GLY A 109 -4.13 13.89 -2.29
CA GLY A 109 -5.27 13.00 -2.45
C GLY A 109 -6.38 13.21 -1.41
N LEU A 110 -7.29 12.24 -1.28
CA LEU A 110 -8.40 12.26 -0.32
C LEU A 110 -8.20 11.27 0.84
N GLY A 111 -7.05 10.63 0.94
CA GLY A 111 -6.72 9.66 1.99
C GLY A 111 -7.36 8.28 1.79
N ILE A 112 -7.83 7.96 0.57
CA ILE A 112 -8.37 6.64 0.27
C ILE A 112 -7.21 5.64 0.15
N LYS A 113 -7.10 4.64 1.01
CA LYS A 113 -6.03 3.65 0.83
C LYS A 113 -6.31 2.75 -0.37
N SER A 114 -5.46 2.77 -1.40
CA SER A 114 -5.59 1.84 -2.54
C SER A 114 -5.58 0.39 -2.04
N LEU A 115 -6.56 -0.41 -2.48
CA LEU A 115 -6.62 -1.83 -2.12
C LEU A 115 -5.37 -2.57 -2.56
N ARG A 116 -4.76 -2.19 -3.68
CA ARG A 116 -3.53 -2.82 -4.18
C ARG A 116 -2.37 -2.62 -3.22
N THR A 117 -2.06 -1.36 -2.91
CA THR A 117 -0.93 -1.00 -2.03
C THR A 117 -1.16 -1.54 -0.63
N TRP A 118 -2.39 -1.47 -0.13
CA TRP A 118 -2.75 -2.02 1.17
C TRP A 118 -2.70 -3.55 1.21
N ASN A 119 -3.15 -4.25 0.17
CA ASN A 119 -3.03 -5.71 0.10
C ASN A 119 -1.56 -6.14 0.08
N LYS A 120 -0.71 -5.45 -0.70
CA LYS A 120 0.74 -5.66 -0.67
C LYS A 120 1.31 -5.47 0.74
N ALA A 121 0.98 -4.37 1.41
CA ALA A 121 1.44 -4.11 2.78
C ALA A 121 0.89 -5.12 3.81
N ALA A 122 -0.34 -5.60 3.63
CA ALA A 122 -0.99 -6.54 4.54
C ALA A 122 -0.40 -7.96 4.43
N ILE A 123 -0.09 -8.38 3.20
CA ILE A 123 0.62 -9.64 2.91
C ILE A 123 2.04 -9.60 3.45
N MET A 124 2.65 -8.41 3.50
CA MET A 124 3.98 -8.24 4.07
C MET A 124 4.03 -8.49 5.59
N GLN A 125 2.89 -8.75 6.25
CA GLN A 125 2.92 -9.16 7.64
C GLN A 125 3.69 -10.49 7.80
N LEU A 126 4.68 -10.47 8.68
CA LEU A 126 5.58 -11.60 8.98
C LEU A 126 4.79 -12.82 9.46
N VAL A 127 4.39 -13.69 8.54
CA VAL A 127 3.90 -15.03 8.85
C VAL A 127 5.11 -15.97 8.86
N LYS A 128 5.26 -16.77 9.93
CA LYS A 128 6.20 -17.91 9.94
C LYS A 128 5.70 -18.93 8.94
N ILE A 129 6.33 -19.00 7.77
CA ILE A 129 5.97 -19.90 6.67
C ILE A 129 6.93 -21.10 6.72
N THR A 130 6.39 -22.31 6.91
CA THR A 130 7.16 -23.57 6.92
C THR A 130 7.20 -24.19 5.52
N ALA A 131 8.09 -25.16 5.29
CA ALA A 131 8.26 -25.84 3.99
C ALA A 131 6.97 -26.51 3.45
N ALA A 132 5.99 -26.79 4.32
CA ALA A 132 4.68 -27.35 4.00
C ALA A 132 3.68 -26.33 3.39
N SER A 133 4.10 -25.12 3.08
CA SER A 133 3.19 -24.04 2.71
C SER A 133 2.73 -24.11 1.24
N SER A 134 1.44 -23.77 1.02
CA SER A 134 0.79 -23.82 -0.29
C SER A 134 1.41 -22.87 -1.32
N TRP A 135 1.09 -23.08 -2.61
CA TRP A 135 1.57 -22.25 -3.72
C TRP A 135 1.33 -20.74 -3.51
N SER A 136 0.19 -20.38 -2.92
CA SER A 136 -0.15 -18.99 -2.59
C SER A 136 0.85 -18.39 -1.59
N TRP A 137 1.24 -19.15 -0.57
CA TRP A 137 2.26 -18.72 0.39
C TRP A 137 3.66 -18.63 -0.24
N ARG A 138 4.00 -19.50 -1.21
CA ARG A 138 5.27 -19.40 -1.95
C ARG A 138 5.37 -18.13 -2.80
N ASN A 139 4.27 -17.64 -3.37
CA ASN A 139 4.26 -16.34 -4.06
C ASN A 139 4.29 -15.15 -3.10
N VAL A 140 3.68 -15.28 -1.91
CA VAL A 140 3.84 -14.30 -0.82
C VAL A 140 5.32 -14.21 -0.39
N LEU A 141 6.05 -15.34 -0.37
CA LEU A 141 7.50 -15.34 -0.09
C LEU A 141 8.32 -14.51 -1.09
N LYS A 142 7.92 -14.40 -2.36
CA LYS A 142 8.62 -13.52 -3.33
C LYS A 142 8.49 -12.04 -2.98
N LEU A 143 7.39 -11.64 -2.32
CA LEU A 143 7.24 -10.28 -1.80
C LEU A 143 8.13 -10.04 -0.56
N ARG A 144 8.73 -11.11 0.00
CA ARG A 144 9.63 -11.05 1.16
C ARG A 144 10.98 -10.42 0.85
N GLU A 145 11.46 -10.43 -0.39
CA GLU A 145 12.71 -9.73 -0.75
C GLU A 145 12.60 -8.21 -0.49
N GLY A 146 11.42 -7.63 -0.74
CA GLY A 146 11.14 -6.23 -0.40
C GLY A 146 10.94 -5.99 1.10
N LEU A 147 10.53 -7.01 1.85
CA LEU A 147 10.45 -7.00 3.32
C LEU A 147 11.84 -7.07 3.95
N ALA A 148 12.70 -7.96 3.46
CA ALA A 148 14.03 -8.25 4.01
C ALA A 148 14.85 -6.98 4.21
N ARG A 149 14.78 -6.05 3.25
CA ARG A 149 15.44 -4.73 3.32
C ARG A 149 14.99 -3.88 4.52
N ASN A 150 13.78 -4.09 5.01
CA ASN A 150 13.14 -3.32 6.08
C ASN A 150 13.12 -4.07 7.43
N LEU A 151 13.66 -5.30 7.47
CA LEU A 151 13.80 -6.08 8.70
C LEU A 151 15.14 -5.76 9.35
N VAL A 152 15.12 -5.59 10.67
CA VAL A 152 16.31 -5.40 11.47
C VAL A 152 16.43 -6.56 12.43
N TYR A 153 17.41 -7.42 12.18
CA TYR A 153 17.69 -8.60 13.01
C TYR A 153 18.56 -8.20 14.20
N TYR A 154 18.11 -8.62 15.38
CA TYR A 154 18.85 -8.57 16.63
C TYR A 154 19.16 -9.99 17.04
N ILE A 155 20.46 -10.28 17.15
CA ILE A 155 20.95 -11.60 17.51
C ILE A 155 21.10 -11.67 19.03
N GLY A 156 20.36 -12.60 19.63
CA GLY A 156 20.50 -12.97 21.02
C GLY A 156 21.29 -14.27 21.13
N ASP A 157 20.58 -15.38 21.35
CA ASP A 157 21.14 -16.73 21.38
C ASP A 157 21.49 -17.30 19.98
N GLY A 158 21.05 -16.66 18.90
CA GLY A 158 21.30 -17.07 17.52
C GLY A 158 20.53 -18.31 17.08
N SER A 159 19.61 -18.83 17.90
CA SER A 159 18.95 -20.12 17.65
C SER A 159 17.85 -20.05 16.59
N ALA A 160 17.21 -18.88 16.43
CA ALA A 160 16.13 -18.69 15.49
C ALA A 160 16.65 -18.31 14.09
N THR A 161 17.73 -17.54 14.04
CA THR A 161 18.27 -16.93 12.81
C THR A 161 19.13 -17.92 12.02
N CYS A 162 18.83 -18.12 10.75
CA CYS A 162 19.67 -18.89 9.83
C CYS A 162 20.92 -18.09 9.46
N LEU A 163 22.09 -18.71 9.61
CA LEU A 163 23.37 -18.02 9.40
C LEU A 163 23.52 -17.48 7.98
N TRP A 164 23.20 -18.32 6.99
CA TRP A 164 23.49 -18.04 5.59
C TRP A 164 22.38 -17.35 4.82
N TRP A 165 21.12 -17.60 5.20
CA TRP A 165 19.93 -17.24 4.41
C TRP A 165 19.11 -16.10 5.01
N ASP A 166 19.27 -15.80 6.30
CA ASP A 166 18.59 -14.65 6.89
C ASP A 166 19.43 -13.37 6.66
N PRO A 167 18.78 -12.23 6.37
CA PRO A 167 19.44 -10.97 6.09
C PRO A 167 19.86 -10.21 7.37
N TRP A 168 20.61 -10.87 8.25
CA TRP A 168 20.95 -10.33 9.57
C TRP A 168 22.17 -9.40 9.58
N ILE A 169 22.94 -9.37 8.49
CA ILE A 169 24.07 -8.46 8.26
C ILE A 169 23.65 -7.42 7.21
N ASN A 170 23.58 -6.14 7.59
CA ASN A 170 23.23 -5.02 6.70
C ASN A 170 21.99 -5.25 5.80
N SER A 171 20.99 -5.96 6.34
CA SER A 171 19.75 -6.32 5.63
C SER A 171 19.97 -7.15 4.35
N LYS A 172 21.06 -7.92 4.29
CA LYS A 172 21.39 -8.88 3.21
C LYS A 172 21.84 -10.22 3.80
N ASP A 173 21.53 -11.31 3.10
CA ASP A 173 22.02 -12.63 3.45
C ASP A 173 23.44 -12.86 2.91
N LEU A 174 24.21 -13.70 3.61
CA LEU A 174 25.63 -13.93 3.30
C LEU A 174 25.83 -14.58 1.93
N ILE A 175 24.95 -15.51 1.53
CA ILE A 175 25.03 -16.19 0.23
C ILE A 175 24.82 -15.19 -0.92
N THR A 176 23.89 -14.24 -0.80
CA THR A 176 23.69 -13.22 -1.82
C THR A 176 24.84 -12.22 -1.89
N MET A 177 25.52 -11.94 -0.77
CA MET A 177 26.66 -11.02 -0.76
C MET A 177 27.94 -11.64 -1.32
N TYR A 178 28.23 -12.89 -0.96
CA TYR A 178 29.53 -13.51 -1.21
C TYR A 178 29.48 -14.78 -2.07
N GLY A 179 28.29 -15.24 -2.46
CA GLY A 179 28.11 -16.43 -3.30
C GLY A 179 27.79 -17.72 -2.53
N ALA A 180 27.39 -18.74 -3.28
CA ALA A 180 26.97 -20.03 -2.72
C ALA A 180 28.12 -20.91 -2.21
N TRP A 181 29.38 -20.53 -2.47
CA TRP A 181 30.59 -21.25 -2.04
C TRP A 181 31.00 -20.93 -0.60
N VAL A 182 30.65 -19.76 -0.07
CA VAL A 182 31.06 -19.31 1.27
C VAL A 182 30.75 -20.31 2.41
N PRO A 183 29.61 -21.02 2.45
CA PRO A 183 29.38 -22.05 3.47
C PRO A 183 30.39 -23.20 3.41
N PHE A 184 30.85 -23.56 2.21
CA PHE A 184 31.86 -24.61 2.01
C PHE A 184 33.24 -24.13 2.45
N ASP A 185 33.60 -22.89 2.10
CA ASP A 185 34.84 -22.28 2.58
C ASP A 185 34.85 -22.19 4.11
N ALA A 186 33.72 -21.85 4.74
CA ALA A 186 33.61 -21.75 6.19
C ALA A 186 33.62 -23.11 6.92
N ASP A 187 33.50 -24.23 6.21
CA ASP A 187 33.24 -25.56 6.76
C ASP A 187 32.03 -25.60 7.72
N ILE A 188 30.96 -24.88 7.36
CA ILE A 188 29.74 -24.77 8.17
C ILE A 188 28.53 -25.15 7.30
N PRO A 189 27.62 -26.02 7.78
CA PRO A 189 26.45 -26.45 7.02
C PRO A 189 25.57 -25.31 6.50
N VAL A 190 25.01 -25.45 5.30
CA VAL A 190 24.15 -24.45 4.63
C VAL A 190 22.88 -24.12 5.42
N HIS A 191 22.44 -25.00 6.31
CA HIS A 191 21.28 -24.79 7.19
C HIS A 191 21.66 -24.40 8.63
N ALA A 192 22.93 -24.07 8.87
CA ALA A 192 23.42 -23.67 10.18
C ALA A 192 22.70 -22.42 10.71
N LYS A 193 22.64 -22.33 12.03
CA LYS A 193 22.08 -21.20 12.77
C LYS A 193 23.19 -20.25 13.18
N VAL A 194 22.84 -19.00 13.48
CA VAL A 194 23.81 -18.02 13.98
C VAL A 194 24.43 -18.48 15.30
N SER A 195 23.70 -19.28 16.09
CA SER A 195 24.22 -19.92 17.31
C SER A 195 25.46 -20.78 17.08
N THR A 196 25.66 -21.34 15.87
CA THR A 196 26.84 -22.16 15.54
C THR A 196 28.14 -21.35 15.59
N VAL A 197 28.06 -20.04 15.36
CA VAL A 197 29.21 -19.12 15.38
C VAL A 197 29.22 -18.23 16.61
N ILE A 198 28.45 -18.61 17.65
CA ILE A 198 28.44 -17.94 18.95
C ILE A 198 28.93 -18.94 20.00
N VAL A 199 30.10 -18.66 20.57
CA VAL A 199 30.69 -19.45 21.66
C VAL A 199 30.97 -18.52 22.84
N ASN A 200 30.46 -18.83 24.03
CA ASN A 200 30.63 -18.00 25.23
C ASN A 200 30.22 -16.52 25.04
N LYS A 201 29.15 -16.26 24.29
CA LYS A 201 28.69 -14.90 23.91
C LYS A 201 29.72 -14.09 23.11
N GLN A 202 30.63 -14.78 22.42
CA GLN A 202 31.58 -14.19 21.49
C GLN A 202 31.44 -14.82 20.12
N TRP A 203 31.75 -14.06 19.07
CA TRP A 203 31.74 -14.53 17.70
C TRP A 203 32.94 -15.46 17.46
N ALA A 204 32.64 -16.73 17.15
CA ALA A 204 33.60 -17.74 16.75
C ALA A 204 33.46 -17.99 15.23
N TRP A 205 33.98 -17.05 14.44
CA TRP A 205 33.90 -17.06 12.98
C TRP A 205 35.19 -17.58 12.33
N PRO A 206 35.12 -18.44 11.30
CA PRO A 206 36.31 -18.93 10.59
C PRO A 206 36.99 -17.81 9.75
N LEU A 207 38.32 -17.87 9.58
CA LEU A 207 39.12 -16.81 8.94
C LEU A 207 40.02 -17.30 7.79
N ASN A 208 39.71 -18.46 7.25
CA ASN A 208 40.54 -19.20 6.30
C ASN A 208 40.50 -18.65 4.86
N SER A 209 39.48 -17.87 4.48
CA SER A 209 39.43 -17.15 3.21
C SER A 209 39.41 -15.63 3.41
N TRP A 210 39.65 -14.86 2.35
CA TRP A 210 39.59 -13.40 2.42
C TRP A 210 38.14 -12.90 2.59
N GLU A 211 37.17 -13.54 1.95
CA GLU A 211 35.74 -13.25 2.10
C GLU A 211 35.29 -13.45 3.55
N LEU A 212 35.75 -14.52 4.19
CA LEU A 212 35.41 -14.81 5.59
C LEU A 212 36.01 -13.78 6.56
N ARG A 213 37.19 -13.24 6.25
CA ARG A 213 37.77 -12.13 7.03
C ARG A 213 36.95 -10.86 6.86
N GLU A 214 36.46 -10.57 5.66
CA GLU A 214 35.56 -9.43 5.44
C GLU A 214 34.25 -9.61 6.22
N ILE A 215 33.66 -10.81 6.16
CA ILE A 215 32.46 -11.15 6.94
C ILE A 215 32.71 -10.99 8.45
N ASP A 216 33.86 -11.44 8.97
CA ASP A 216 34.23 -11.26 10.38
C ASP A 216 34.23 -9.78 10.78
N THR A 217 34.76 -8.88 9.94
CA THR A 217 34.72 -7.44 10.24
C THR A 217 33.29 -6.90 10.34
N LEU A 218 32.37 -7.40 9.53
CA LEU A 218 30.95 -7.03 9.56
C LEU A 218 30.23 -7.63 10.77
N ILE A 219 30.52 -8.88 11.11
CA ILE A 219 29.93 -9.58 12.27
C ILE A 219 30.38 -8.92 13.56
N ARG A 220 31.66 -8.53 13.69
CA ARG A 220 32.18 -7.87 14.90
C ARG A 220 31.55 -6.50 15.17
N GLN A 221 31.01 -5.83 14.16
CA GLN A 221 30.24 -4.59 14.34
C GLN A 221 28.87 -4.85 15.00
N LYS A 222 28.39 -6.09 15.02
CA LYS A 222 27.13 -6.47 15.65
C LYS A 222 27.34 -6.88 17.11
N SER A 223 26.59 -6.23 18.00
CA SER A 223 26.48 -6.63 19.40
C SER A 223 25.58 -7.88 19.55
N ILE A 224 26.04 -8.85 20.32
CA ILE A 224 25.23 -9.99 20.79
C ILE A 224 24.43 -9.50 22.01
N GLU A 225 23.10 -9.56 21.92
CA GLU A 225 22.20 -9.01 22.94
C GLU A 225 21.78 -10.09 23.95
N GLN A 226 21.22 -9.69 25.09
CA GLN A 226 20.67 -10.63 26.07
C GLN A 226 19.27 -11.08 25.64
N GLY A 227 19.06 -12.40 25.57
CA GLY A 227 17.75 -13.01 25.32
C GLY A 227 17.68 -13.79 24.01
N LEU A 228 16.47 -13.98 23.51
CA LEU A 228 16.22 -14.67 22.23
C LEU A 228 16.43 -13.71 21.06
N ASP A 229 16.66 -14.27 19.87
CA ASP A 229 16.66 -13.49 18.62
C ASP A 229 15.34 -12.72 18.41
N ILE A 230 15.44 -11.44 18.05
CA ILE A 230 14.27 -10.57 17.78
C ILE A 230 14.41 -9.92 16.40
N ILE A 231 13.32 -9.93 15.64
CA ILE A 231 13.23 -9.22 14.36
C ILE A 231 12.37 -7.98 14.56
N HIS A 232 12.97 -6.80 14.36
CA HIS A 232 12.29 -5.51 14.39
C HIS A 232 11.94 -5.02 12.99
N TRP A 233 11.02 -4.06 12.92
CA TRP A 233 10.58 -3.43 11.67
C TRP A 233 11.15 -2.01 11.57
N LEU A 234 11.90 -1.70 10.51
CA LEU A 234 12.57 -0.42 10.20
C LEU A 234 13.63 0.06 11.21
N SER A 235 13.41 -0.08 12.51
CA SER A 235 14.35 0.36 13.56
C SER A 235 14.19 -0.45 14.84
N LYS A 236 15.21 -0.41 15.72
CA LYS A 236 15.17 -1.03 17.05
C LYS A 236 13.87 -0.71 17.79
N GLY A 237 13.27 -1.72 18.43
CA GLY A 237 12.08 -1.56 19.28
C GLY A 237 10.75 -1.40 18.53
N LYS A 238 10.75 -1.17 17.21
CA LYS A 238 9.50 -1.03 16.45
C LYS A 238 8.96 -2.38 16.01
N THR A 239 7.68 -2.60 16.26
CA THR A 239 6.93 -3.77 15.80
C THR A 239 6.33 -3.51 14.42
N PHE A 240 6.02 -4.60 13.71
CA PHE A 240 5.37 -4.50 12.40
C PHE A 240 4.01 -3.80 12.54
N SER A 241 3.77 -2.78 11.72
CA SER A 241 2.49 -2.10 11.61
C SER A 241 2.14 -1.86 10.16
N TYR A 242 0.90 -2.20 9.77
CA TYR A 242 0.42 -1.96 8.41
C TYR A 242 0.55 -0.50 7.97
N LYS A 243 0.41 0.45 8.92
CA LYS A 243 0.56 1.88 8.63
C LYS A 243 2.00 2.20 8.22
N ALA A 244 2.98 1.73 8.98
CA ALA A 244 4.40 1.94 8.70
C ALA A 244 4.81 1.24 7.40
N THR A 245 4.39 0.00 7.19
CA THR A 245 4.68 -0.76 5.96
C THR A 245 4.07 -0.09 4.73
N TRP A 246 2.85 0.43 4.84
CA TRP A 246 2.22 1.15 3.75
C TRP A 246 3.00 2.42 3.37
N GLN A 247 3.52 3.18 4.35
CA GLN A 247 4.37 4.35 4.09
C GLN A 247 5.68 4.00 3.39
N VAL A 248 6.27 2.83 3.66
CA VAL A 248 7.49 2.38 2.98
C VAL A 248 7.22 2.00 1.52
N VAL A 249 6.07 1.36 1.26
CA VAL A 249 5.67 0.97 -0.10
C VAL A 249 5.15 2.16 -0.90
N HIS A 250 4.65 3.20 -0.22
CA HIS A 250 4.02 4.37 -0.81
C HIS A 250 4.93 5.59 -0.69
N ILE A 251 5.71 5.85 -1.75
CA ILE A 251 6.63 7.00 -1.83
C ILE A 251 6.05 7.98 -2.83
N HIS A 252 5.53 9.11 -2.35
CA HIS A 252 5.04 10.22 -3.17
C HIS A 252 5.41 11.55 -2.52
N PRO A 253 5.75 12.58 -3.30
CA PRO A 253 6.10 13.89 -2.77
C PRO A 253 4.87 14.57 -2.17
N LYS A 254 5.10 15.32 -1.09
CA LYS A 254 4.09 16.21 -0.53
C LYS A 254 3.82 17.37 -1.48
N VAL A 255 2.59 17.87 -1.49
CA VAL A 255 2.19 19.01 -2.31
C VAL A 255 2.10 20.27 -1.46
N ALA A 256 2.64 21.38 -1.95
CA ALA A 256 2.70 22.65 -1.19
C ALA A 256 1.32 23.23 -0.86
N TRP A 257 0.31 22.91 -1.67
CA TRP A 257 -1.05 23.40 -1.49
C TRP A 257 -1.89 22.58 -0.49
N ALA A 258 -1.38 21.46 0.04
CA ALA A 258 -2.16 20.56 0.87
C ALA A 258 -2.77 21.26 2.09
N ASP A 259 -1.98 22.09 2.77
CA ASP A 259 -2.40 22.79 3.99
C ASP A 259 -3.42 23.89 3.69
N ILE A 260 -3.41 24.46 2.48
CA ILE A 260 -4.42 25.42 2.00
C ILE A 260 -5.77 24.73 1.84
N VAL A 261 -5.78 23.49 1.34
CA VAL A 261 -7.01 22.74 1.07
C VAL A 261 -7.56 22.06 2.34
N TRP A 262 -6.67 21.55 3.20
CA TRP A 262 -7.01 20.60 4.26
C TRP A 262 -6.72 21.08 5.70
N PHE A 263 -6.90 22.36 5.99
CA PHE A 263 -6.74 22.91 7.34
C PHE A 263 -7.82 22.47 8.34
N SER A 264 -7.61 22.69 9.63
CA SER A 264 -8.47 22.20 10.73
C SER A 264 -9.94 22.57 10.58
N ASP A 265 -10.20 23.82 10.23
CA ASP A 265 -11.54 24.42 10.20
C ASP A 265 -12.12 24.47 8.77
N CYS A 266 -11.57 23.65 7.88
CA CYS A 266 -11.96 23.66 6.48
C CYS A 266 -13.37 23.09 6.28
N ILE A 267 -14.22 23.83 5.58
CA ILE A 267 -15.55 23.35 5.24
C ILE A 267 -15.40 22.33 4.10
N PRO A 268 -15.82 21.05 4.28
CA PRO A 268 -15.50 19.98 3.34
C PRO A 268 -15.94 20.24 1.89
N LYS A 269 -17.05 20.96 1.69
CA LYS A 269 -17.54 21.34 0.36
C LYS A 269 -16.57 22.30 -0.34
N HIS A 270 -16.08 23.32 0.37
CA HIS A 270 -15.15 24.31 -0.18
C HIS A 270 -13.76 23.71 -0.39
N SER A 271 -13.25 22.92 0.55
CA SER A 271 -12.00 22.18 0.38
C SER A 271 -12.05 21.23 -0.82
N PHE A 272 -13.17 20.54 -1.02
CA PHE A 272 -13.31 19.67 -2.19
C PHE A 272 -13.33 20.46 -3.50
N CYS A 273 -13.99 21.62 -3.54
CA CYS A 273 -13.92 22.52 -4.69
C CYS A 273 -12.47 22.95 -4.96
N LEU A 274 -11.77 23.45 -3.94
CA LEU A 274 -10.38 23.91 -4.07
C LEU A 274 -9.43 22.77 -4.48
N TRP A 275 -9.66 21.56 -3.96
CA TRP A 275 -8.95 20.35 -4.40
C TRP A 275 -9.15 20.07 -5.90
N LEU A 276 -10.37 20.22 -6.43
CA LEU A 276 -10.63 20.12 -7.87
C LEU A 276 -9.90 21.21 -8.66
N THR A 277 -9.76 22.41 -8.10
CA THR A 277 -9.04 23.53 -8.73
C THR A 277 -7.57 23.18 -8.89
N PHE A 278 -6.91 22.75 -7.81
CA PHE A 278 -5.49 22.34 -7.85
C PHE A 278 -5.22 21.14 -8.75
N HIS A 279 -6.20 20.26 -8.95
CA HIS A 279 -6.11 19.15 -9.91
C HIS A 279 -6.54 19.51 -11.33
N ASN A 280 -6.86 20.77 -11.59
CA ASN A 280 -7.39 21.26 -12.87
C ASN A 280 -8.57 20.41 -13.37
N ALA A 281 -9.48 20.03 -12.48
CA ALA A 281 -10.48 18.99 -12.71
C ALA A 281 -11.89 19.52 -13.08
N TYR A 282 -12.09 20.84 -13.07
CA TYR A 282 -13.35 21.44 -13.53
C TYR A 282 -13.53 21.27 -15.03
N ARG A 283 -14.78 21.10 -15.46
CA ARG A 283 -15.20 20.98 -16.87
C ARG A 283 -15.61 22.36 -17.40
N THR A 284 -14.66 23.27 -17.42
CA THR A 284 -14.80 24.61 -17.99
C THR A 284 -14.88 24.52 -19.52
N THR A 285 -15.55 25.47 -20.18
CA THR A 285 -15.77 25.38 -21.64
C THR A 285 -14.48 25.49 -22.46
N ASP A 286 -13.41 26.10 -21.96
CA ASP A 286 -12.06 26.00 -22.55
C ASP A 286 -11.63 24.54 -22.76
N LYS A 287 -11.76 23.69 -21.73
CA LYS A 287 -11.40 22.27 -21.79
C LYS A 287 -12.38 21.45 -22.59
N LEU A 288 -13.68 21.73 -22.44
CA LEU A 288 -14.71 21.03 -23.21
C LEU A 288 -14.53 21.28 -24.71
N ARG A 289 -14.08 22.49 -25.09
CA ARG A 289 -13.66 22.80 -26.46
C ARG A 289 -12.46 21.98 -26.88
N THR A 290 -11.40 21.89 -26.07
CA THR A 290 -10.24 21.02 -26.36
C THR A 290 -10.64 19.56 -26.55
N TYR A 291 -11.65 19.08 -25.84
CA TYR A 291 -12.18 17.71 -25.98
C TYR A 291 -13.16 17.55 -27.14
N GLY A 292 -13.46 18.60 -27.91
CA GLY A 292 -14.42 18.56 -29.02
C GLY A 292 -15.88 18.42 -28.60
N VAL A 293 -16.21 18.68 -27.33
CA VAL A 293 -17.58 18.61 -26.81
C VAL A 293 -18.37 19.88 -27.14
N VAL A 294 -17.70 21.02 -27.24
CA VAL A 294 -18.30 22.32 -27.55
C VAL A 294 -17.52 23.01 -28.67
N ALA A 295 -18.22 23.68 -29.59
CA ALA A 295 -17.63 24.35 -30.74
C ALA A 295 -16.81 25.61 -30.38
N ALA A 296 -17.23 26.36 -29.36
CA ALA A 296 -16.61 27.61 -28.95
C ALA A 296 -16.53 27.73 -27.42
N ASN A 297 -15.51 28.47 -26.95
CA ASN A 297 -15.45 28.94 -25.57
C ASN A 297 -16.28 30.23 -25.49
N HIS A 298 -17.23 30.30 -24.57
CA HIS A 298 -18.18 31.40 -24.48
C HIS A 298 -17.76 32.38 -23.38
N TYR A 299 -18.11 33.65 -23.56
CA TYR A 299 -17.98 34.65 -22.51
C TYR A 299 -18.94 34.34 -21.36
N MET A 300 -18.46 34.43 -20.12
CA MET A 300 -19.27 34.17 -18.93
C MET A 300 -19.67 35.44 -18.19
N PHE A 301 -20.85 35.39 -17.57
CA PHE A 301 -21.38 36.39 -16.62
C PHE A 301 -21.38 37.85 -17.11
N GLY A 302 -21.41 38.09 -18.43
CA GLY A 302 -21.37 39.44 -19.00
C GLY A 302 -20.08 40.23 -18.74
N CYS A 303 -19.05 39.60 -18.16
CA CYS A 303 -17.80 40.26 -17.78
C CYS A 303 -16.76 40.35 -18.91
N GLY A 304 -17.08 39.81 -20.08
CA GLY A 304 -16.21 39.84 -21.27
C GLY A 304 -15.01 38.88 -21.23
N GLY A 305 -14.88 38.04 -20.19
CA GLY A 305 -13.85 37.00 -20.14
C GLY A 305 -14.35 35.62 -20.57
N LEU A 306 -13.45 34.83 -21.18
CA LEU A 306 -13.70 33.44 -21.57
C LEU A 306 -13.72 32.53 -20.33
N GLU A 307 -14.50 31.46 -20.34
CA GLU A 307 -14.55 30.54 -19.22
C GLU A 307 -13.27 29.70 -19.16
N SER A 308 -12.47 29.96 -18.12
CA SER A 308 -11.37 29.12 -17.67
C SER A 308 -11.38 29.08 -16.14
N ILE A 309 -10.64 28.15 -15.53
CA ILE A 309 -10.51 28.11 -14.07
C ILE A 309 -9.91 29.43 -13.56
N ASP A 310 -8.84 29.91 -14.19
CA ASP A 310 -8.16 31.12 -13.75
C ASP A 310 -9.06 32.34 -13.87
N HIS A 311 -9.87 32.40 -14.92
CA HIS A 311 -10.85 33.46 -15.06
C HIS A 311 -11.93 33.37 -13.98
N LEU A 312 -12.55 32.20 -13.80
CA LEU A 312 -13.64 32.00 -12.84
C LEU A 312 -13.25 32.32 -11.39
N PHE A 313 -12.03 31.94 -10.98
CA PHE A 313 -11.59 32.07 -9.59
C PHE A 313 -10.74 33.30 -9.30
N PHE A 314 -10.03 33.88 -10.29
CA PHE A 314 -9.03 34.93 -10.01
C PHE A 314 -9.17 36.20 -10.85
N ALA A 315 -9.86 36.19 -12.00
CA ALA A 315 -9.90 37.35 -12.91
C ALA A 315 -11.30 37.86 -13.27
N CYS A 316 -12.36 37.10 -12.97
CA CYS A 316 -13.72 37.49 -13.30
C CYS A 316 -14.23 38.55 -12.33
N LYS A 317 -14.56 39.74 -12.85
CA LYS A 317 -15.09 40.86 -12.05
C LYS A 317 -16.40 40.50 -11.36
N PHE A 318 -17.26 39.74 -12.05
CA PHE A 318 -18.55 39.33 -11.49
C PHE A 318 -18.41 38.37 -10.30
N THR A 319 -17.51 37.38 -10.38
CA THR A 319 -17.32 36.44 -9.24
C THR A 319 -16.53 37.06 -8.09
N ALA A 320 -15.78 38.14 -8.33
CA ALA A 320 -15.12 38.91 -7.29
C ALA A 320 -16.09 39.74 -6.41
N GLU A 321 -17.30 40.00 -6.90
CA GLU A 321 -18.33 40.79 -6.20
C GLU A 321 -19.31 39.94 -5.38
N ILE A 322 -19.18 38.61 -5.41
CA ILE A 322 -20.04 37.62 -4.72
C ILE A 322 -19.32 37.06 -3.50
#